data_AF-L5LT02-F1
#
_entry.id   AF-L5LT02-F1
#
_cell.length_a   1.000
_cell.length_b   1.000
_cell.length_c   1.000
_cell.angle_alpha   90.00
_cell.angle_beta   90.00
_cell.angle_gamma   90.00
#
_symmetry.space_group_name_H-M   'P 1'
#
loop_
_entity.id
_entity.type
_entity.pdbx_description
1 polymer ?
#
loop_
_entity_poly.entity_id
_entity_poly.type
_entity_poly.pdbx_seq_one_letter_code
_entity_poly.pdbx_strand_id
1 'polypeptide(L)'
;MASALSKLRIPPMYPTSQVEIVQSNVVFDISSLMLYGTQAIPVRLKILLDRLFSVLKQDEVLRILHALDWTLQDYIRGYVLQVRPGQHAPPPPPGSSPIHFRVPEAAQ
;
A
#
# COMPACT_ATOMS: atom_id res chain seq x y z
N MET A 1 -39.08 -38.27 20.34
CA MET A 1 -38.32 -37.00 20.20
C MET A 1 -38.05 -36.78 18.73
N ALA A 2 -38.94 -36.05 18.07
CA ALA A 2 -38.81 -35.69 16.66
C ALA A 2 -38.39 -34.22 16.55
N SER A 3 -37.68 -33.91 15.46
CA SER A 3 -37.50 -32.58 14.89
C SER A 3 -36.48 -31.64 15.54
N ALA A 4 -35.21 -31.78 15.13
CA ALA A 4 -34.24 -30.67 15.18
C ALA A 4 -33.26 -30.64 14.01
N LEU A 5 -33.06 -31.73 13.25
CA LEU A 5 -32.03 -31.80 12.19
C LEU A 5 -32.56 -31.61 10.76
N SER A 6 -33.85 -31.31 10.58
CA SER A 6 -34.47 -31.16 9.25
C SER A 6 -34.42 -29.73 8.68
N LYS A 7 -33.78 -28.77 9.37
CA LYS A 7 -33.79 -27.34 8.98
C LYS A 7 -32.49 -26.80 8.35
N LEU A 8 -31.44 -27.61 8.19
CA LEU A 8 -30.31 -27.26 7.33
C LEU A 8 -30.40 -27.99 5.98
N ARG A 9 -31.53 -27.81 5.30
CA ARG A 9 -31.54 -27.92 3.84
C ARG A 9 -30.84 -26.67 3.29
N ILE A 10 -29.52 -26.70 3.27
CA ILE A 10 -28.72 -25.74 2.50
C ILE A 10 -29.07 -26.06 1.04
N PRO A 11 -29.77 -25.19 0.31
CA PRO A 11 -29.89 -25.40 -1.12
C PRO A 11 -28.47 -25.42 -1.73
N PRO A 12 -28.13 -26.36 -2.62
CA PRO A 12 -27.01 -26.14 -3.53
C PRO A 12 -27.46 -25.03 -4.47
N MET A 13 -27.35 -23.79 -4.00
CA MET A 13 -27.30 -22.62 -4.85
C MET A 13 -26.04 -22.78 -5.67
N TYR A 14 -26.19 -23.41 -6.83
CA TYR A 14 -25.30 -23.22 -7.96
C TYR A 14 -25.04 -21.72 -8.04
N PRO A 15 -23.79 -21.23 -7.91
CA PRO A 15 -23.46 -20.02 -8.61
C PRO A 15 -23.48 -20.42 -10.08
N THR A 16 -24.67 -20.26 -10.68
CA THR A 16 -24.82 -19.96 -12.10
C THR A 16 -23.67 -19.02 -12.44
N SER A 17 -22.97 -19.34 -13.52
CA SER A 17 -21.89 -18.59 -14.16
C SER A 17 -22.28 -17.13 -14.43
N GLN A 18 -22.50 -16.37 -13.38
CA GLN A 18 -22.58 -14.93 -13.36
C GLN A 18 -21.17 -14.56 -12.96
N VAL A 19 -20.42 -14.10 -13.96
CA VAL A 19 -19.19 -13.35 -13.72
C VAL A 19 -19.59 -12.31 -12.68
N GLU A 20 -19.22 -12.55 -11.42
CA GLU A 20 -19.63 -11.71 -10.31
C GLU A 20 -18.99 -10.37 -10.64
N ILE A 21 -19.82 -9.42 -11.07
CA ILE A 21 -19.38 -8.07 -11.38
C ILE A 21 -18.93 -7.55 -10.03
N VAL A 22 -17.63 -7.66 -9.76
CA VAL A 22 -17.05 -7.31 -8.47
C VAL A 22 -17.31 -5.83 -8.31
N GLN A 23 -18.32 -5.49 -7.51
CA GLN A 23 -18.67 -4.10 -7.27
C GLN A 23 -17.45 -3.45 -6.61
N SER A 24 -17.14 -2.21 -7.00
CA SER A 24 -15.97 -1.48 -6.50
C SER A 24 -15.87 -1.49 -4.97
N ASN A 25 -17.00 -1.56 -4.25
CA ASN A 25 -17.05 -1.71 -2.79
C ASN A 25 -16.42 -3.02 -2.29
N VAL A 26 -16.70 -4.16 -2.91
CA VAL A 26 -16.12 -5.45 -2.48
C VAL A 26 -14.62 -5.46 -2.75
N VAL A 27 -14.18 -4.89 -3.88
CA VAL A 27 -12.76 -4.74 -4.18
C VAL A 27 -12.08 -3.82 -3.17
N PHE A 28 -12.75 -2.74 -2.77
CA PHE A 28 -12.26 -1.84 -1.73
C PHE A 28 -12.12 -2.56 -0.38
N ASP A 29 -13.13 -3.32 0.06
CA ASP A 29 -13.09 -4.07 1.32
C ASP A 29 -11.95 -5.10 1.34
N ILE A 30 -11.78 -5.85 0.25
CA ILE A 30 -10.68 -6.82 0.11
C ILE A 30 -9.32 -6.10 0.08
N SER A 31 -9.21 -5.01 -0.67
CA SER A 31 -7.96 -4.25 -0.77
C SER A 31 -7.56 -3.65 0.57
N SER A 32 -8.54 -3.10 1.30
CA SER A 32 -8.38 -2.61 2.66
C SER A 32 -7.91 -3.73 3.57
N LEU A 33 -8.59 -4.88 3.61
CA LEU A 33 -8.19 -6.02 4.44
C LEU A 33 -6.77 -6.51 4.14
N MET A 34 -6.40 -6.59 2.86
CA MET A 34 -5.10 -7.10 2.43
C MET A 34 -3.97 -6.10 2.73
N LEU A 35 -4.21 -4.81 2.55
CA LEU A 35 -3.19 -3.76 2.72
C LEU A 35 -3.13 -3.18 4.14
N TYR A 36 -4.17 -3.39 4.96
CA TYR A 36 -4.26 -2.86 6.32
C TYR A 36 -3.09 -3.33 7.19
N GLY A 37 -2.31 -2.36 7.68
CA GLY A 37 -1.18 -2.60 8.58
C GLY A 37 0.09 -3.12 7.91
N THR A 38 0.13 -3.22 6.58
CA THR A 38 1.33 -3.66 5.85
C THR A 38 2.13 -2.46 5.33
N GLN A 39 3.45 -2.46 5.56
CA GLN A 39 4.36 -1.46 5.00
C GLN A 39 4.99 -1.92 3.67
N ALA A 40 4.99 -3.23 3.43
CA ALA A 40 5.43 -3.86 2.19
C ALA A 40 4.44 -4.98 1.81
N ILE A 41 4.04 -5.03 0.54
CA ILE A 41 3.10 -6.01 -0.01
C ILE A 41 3.86 -7.30 -0.33
N PRO A 42 3.58 -8.44 0.36
CA PRO A 42 4.16 -9.72 0.00
C PRO A 42 3.77 -10.12 -1.43
N VAL A 43 4.66 -10.80 -2.17
CA VAL A 43 4.43 -11.11 -3.61
C VAL A 43 3.10 -11.85 -3.85
N ARG A 44 2.72 -12.75 -2.92
CA ARG A 44 1.46 -13.51 -2.98
C ARG A 44 0.24 -12.59 -2.88
N LEU A 45 0.32 -11.55 -2.05
CA LEU A 45 -0.71 -10.56 -1.85
C LEU A 45 -0.85 -9.65 -3.08
N LYS A 46 0.29 -9.22 -3.62
CA LYS A 46 0.36 -8.39 -4.82
C LYS A 46 -0.30 -9.07 -6.01
N ILE A 47 -0.07 -10.38 -6.21
CA ILE A 47 -0.69 -11.16 -7.28
C ILE A 47 -2.22 -11.22 -7.15
N LEU A 48 -2.74 -11.37 -5.93
CA LEU A 48 -4.19 -11.38 -5.70
C LEU A 48 -4.82 -10.03 -6.00
N LEU A 49 -4.19 -8.95 -5.52
CA LEU A 49 -4.61 -7.57 -5.82
C LEU A 49 -4.51 -7.27 -7.32
N ASP A 50 -3.50 -7.77 -8.02
CA ASP A 50 -3.33 -7.57 -9.46
C ASP A 50 -4.47 -8.20 -10.26
N ARG A 51 -4.88 -9.43 -9.91
CA ARG A 51 -6.05 -10.07 -10.52
C ARG A 51 -7.34 -9.33 -10.20
N LEU A 52 -7.47 -8.81 -8.99
CA LEU A 52 -8.66 -8.09 -8.54
C LEU A 52 -8.76 -6.70 -9.20
N PHE A 53 -7.63 -6.01 -9.37
CA PHE A 53 -7.55 -4.75 -10.11
C PHE A 53 -7.67 -4.94 -11.62
N SER A 54 -7.30 -6.11 -12.16
CA SER A 54 -7.45 -6.42 -13.58
C SER A 54 -8.92 -6.42 -14.07
N VAL A 55 -9.89 -6.60 -13.17
CA VAL A 55 -11.32 -6.50 -13.51
C VAL A 55 -11.90 -5.11 -13.27
N LEU A 56 -11.10 -4.18 -12.73
CA LEU A 56 -11.48 -2.79 -12.49
C LEU A 56 -10.87 -1.83 -13.53
N LYS A 57 -11.48 -0.65 -13.66
CA LYS A 57 -10.90 0.46 -14.44
C LYS A 57 -9.76 1.10 -13.67
N GLN A 58 -8.77 1.65 -14.39
CA GLN A 58 -7.61 2.34 -13.80
C GLN A 58 -8.01 3.42 -12.79
N ASP A 59 -9.08 4.19 -13.07
CA ASP A 59 -9.57 5.23 -12.18
C ASP A 59 -10.08 4.67 -10.83
N GLU A 60 -10.76 3.53 -10.84
CA GLU A 60 -11.24 2.86 -9.64
C GLU A 60 -10.06 2.32 -8.81
N VAL A 61 -9.07 1.73 -9.47
CA VAL A 61 -7.83 1.27 -8.82
C VAL A 61 -7.12 2.43 -8.13
N LEU A 62 -7.00 3.57 -8.81
CA LEU A 62 -6.41 4.78 -8.23
C LEU A 62 -7.18 5.27 -7.01
N ARG A 63 -8.52 5.31 -7.06
CA ARG A 63 -9.35 5.72 -5.92
C ARG A 63 -9.17 4.80 -4.71
N ILE A 64 -9.12 3.48 -4.94
CA ILE A 64 -8.91 2.49 -3.88
C ILE A 64 -7.53 2.68 -3.24
N LEU A 65 -6.48 2.81 -4.06
CA LEU A 65 -5.13 3.04 -3.55
C LEU A 65 -5.06 4.35 -2.73
N HIS A 66 -5.62 5.44 -3.26
CA HIS A 66 -5.67 6.73 -2.57
C HIS A 66 -6.40 6.65 -1.22
N ALA A 67 -7.52 5.93 -1.15
CA ALA A 67 -8.27 5.75 0.08
C ALA A 67 -7.53 4.91 1.14
N LEU A 68 -6.52 4.14 0.72
CA LEU A 68 -5.64 3.36 1.59
C LEU A 68 -4.35 4.11 1.95
N ASP A 69 -4.17 5.34 1.47
CA ASP A 69 -2.92 6.12 1.59
C ASP A 69 -1.75 5.54 0.77
N TRP A 70 -2.07 4.76 -0.28
CA TRP A 70 -1.08 4.22 -1.22
C TRP A 70 -1.10 5.01 -2.53
N THR A 71 0.07 5.30 -3.09
CA THR A 71 0.15 5.79 -4.47
C THR A 71 0.27 4.63 -5.46
N LEU A 72 -0.04 4.89 -6.73
CA LEU A 72 0.22 3.93 -7.81
C LEU A 72 1.71 3.51 -7.83
N GLN A 73 2.61 4.43 -7.51
CA GLN A 73 4.05 4.18 -7.48
C GLN A 73 4.44 3.27 -6.30
N ASP A 74 3.83 3.45 -5.13
CA ASP A 74 4.01 2.55 -3.97
C ASP A 74 3.48 1.15 -4.29
N TYR A 75 2.33 1.06 -4.96
CA TYR A 75 1.76 -0.22 -5.38
C TYR A 75 2.65 -0.94 -6.41
N ILE A 76 3.19 -0.24 -7.42
CA ILE A 76 4.11 -0.82 -8.40
C ILE A 76 5.41 -1.28 -7.74
N ARG A 77 5.95 -0.50 -6.81
CA ARG A 77 7.14 -0.88 -6.02
C ARG A 77 6.87 -2.01 -5.04
N GLY A 78 5.63 -2.15 -4.59
CA GLY A 78 5.22 -3.13 -3.58
C GLY A 78 5.53 -2.71 -2.14
N TYR A 79 5.85 -1.45 -1.87
CA TYR A 79 6.05 -0.93 -0.51
C TYR A 79 5.76 0.56 -0.46
N VAL A 80 5.25 1.05 0.68
CA VAL A 80 5.00 2.47 0.91
C VAL A 80 6.31 3.15 1.25
N LEU A 81 6.67 4.15 0.46
CA LEU A 81 7.80 5.02 0.78
C LEU A 81 7.40 5.99 1.88
N GLN A 82 7.77 5.68 3.12
CA GLN A 82 7.85 6.67 4.20
C GLN A 82 9.01 7.64 3.97
N VAL A 83 9.03 8.35 2.85
CA VAL A 83 9.89 9.53 2.75
C VAL A 83 9.19 10.57 3.60
N ARG A 84 9.56 10.67 4.89
CA ARG A 84 9.15 11.81 5.70
C ARG A 84 9.69 13.05 4.99
N PRO A 85 8.84 13.95 4.46
CA PRO A 85 9.32 15.21 3.93
C PRO A 85 9.76 16.05 5.14
N GLY A 86 11.02 15.90 5.56
CA GLY A 86 11.47 16.53 6.80
C GLY A 86 12.79 16.07 7.40
N GLN A 87 13.40 14.96 6.96
CA GLN A 87 14.82 14.71 7.27
C GLN A 87 15.72 15.43 6.27
N HIS A 88 15.39 16.69 5.98
CA HIS A 88 16.42 17.66 5.63
C HIS A 88 17.28 17.77 6.90
N ALA A 89 18.53 17.33 6.84
CA ALA A 89 19.47 17.57 7.93
C ALA A 89 19.35 19.05 8.32
N PRO A 90 19.28 19.40 9.63
CA PRO A 90 19.28 20.80 10.03
C PRO A 90 20.45 21.49 9.34
N PRO A 91 20.27 22.68 8.75
CA PRO A 91 21.37 23.40 8.13
C PRO A 91 22.52 23.48 9.15
N PRO A 92 23.77 23.23 8.73
CA PRO A 92 24.90 23.28 9.66
C PRO A 92 24.88 24.63 10.39
N PRO A 93 25.18 24.65 11.70
CA PRO A 93 25.13 25.87 12.48
C PRO A 93 26.02 26.93 11.84
N PRO A 94 25.55 28.19 11.69
CA PRO A 94 26.37 29.27 11.18
C PRO A 94 27.49 29.55 12.18
N GLY A 95 28.67 28.97 11.94
CA GLY A 95 29.79 29.04 12.89
C GLY A 95 30.96 28.10 12.62
N SER A 96 30.81 27.10 11.75
CA SER A 96 31.97 26.34 11.26
C SER A 96 32.70 27.14 10.18
N SER A 97 33.37 28.20 10.60
CA SER A 97 34.43 28.82 9.81
C SER A 97 35.44 27.72 9.45
N PRO A 98 35.78 27.50 8.17
CA PRO A 98 36.92 26.67 7.84
C PRO A 98 38.12 27.27 8.57
N ILE A 99 38.79 26.48 9.41
CA ILE A 99 40.06 26.87 10.02
C ILE A 99 41.00 27.22 8.88
N HIS A 100 41.10 28.52 8.58
CA HIS A 100 42.06 29.06 7.63
C HIS A 100 43.42 28.84 8.28
N PHE A 101 44.06 27.73 7.92
CA PHE A 101 45.39 27.35 8.38
C PHE A 101 46.34 28.50 8.02
N ARG A 102 46.61 29.38 9.00
CA ARG A 102 47.60 30.44 8.87
C ARG A 102 48.95 29.74 8.76
N VAL A 103 49.47 29.64 7.54
CA VAL A 103 50.87 29.28 7.31
C VAL A 103 51.70 30.36 8.03
N PRO A 104 52.53 30.01 9.02
CA PRO A 104 53.45 30.97 9.57
C PRO A 104 54.47 31.31 8.49
N GLU A 105 54.48 32.58 8.11
CA GLU A 105 55.56 33.24 7.39
C GLU A 105 56.82 33.12 8.24
N ALA A 106 57.55 32.02 8.07
CA ALA A 106 58.88 31.87 8.61
C ALA A 106 59.83 32.60 7.66
N ALA A 107 60.14 33.84 8.04
CA ALA A 107 61.35 34.52 7.62
C ALA A 107 62.56 33.66 8.00
N GLN A 108 63.34 33.23 7.00
CA GLN A 108 64.80 33.41 6.92
C GLN A 108 65.32 32.94 5.56
#